data_AF-A0A2G4GVU2-F1
#
_entry.id   AF-A0A2G4GVU2-F1
#
_cell.length_a   1.000
_cell.length_b   1.000
_cell.length_c   1.000
_cell.angle_alpha   90.00
_cell.angle_beta   90.00
_cell.angle_gamma   90.00
#
_symmetry.space_group_name_H-M   'P 1'
#
loop_
_entity.id
_entity.type
_entity.pdbx_description
1 polymer ?
#
loop_
_entity_poly.entity_id
_entity_poly.type
_entity_poly.pdbx_seq_one_letter_code
_entity_poly.pdbx_strand_id
1 'polypeptide(L)'
;FCHSDYSPTFAPFDTWVTSMMAQSARDPVWHAALAVANQDANLSGEFCIRCHAPGAWLGERSATGTTAEFTNDDLDGINCHFCHRAVNPELGKFSAVGYPIEGQDPNPDPEVLSPLAAAGLIPEGHGNARYIIDPRDVRRGPFSDVPINFHGSSFWGEPVWLITSPFHSKSEFCGTCHDVSNPVFTKNAAGQYDLNALNTQHPTQLPSQMFPEQRTYSEWKNSTFATTGVEFADGRFGGSLTGPMKSCQDCHMPDQVGGGCVFWDTGDPFFTRQNMPAHSMAGSNTWVIEAVAYQAGGDAESLGLTPERIQNAKARTVQMLRDASDLALTQEGSKLKVRVTNQGGHKLPSGYPEGRRMWVNVKFLNAAGVLVAERGAYDLSSATLITDDTKVYEARHGSSPEVAAAAGIPAGENFHLTLANTKFKDNRIPPRGFTNAAFAADGCGPVNYTYADGQYWDDTLFAIPAEATQAVVTLNYQTSSREYMEFLRDTNTTDTTGQTAFDLWTMFGKSAPVDMDTAALTLVPANPADLNGDGSVNGADLGIMLGGWGQPGPTDLNHDGTTDGPDLGMLLGSWG
;
A
#
# COMPACT_ATOMS: atom_id res chain seq x y z
N PHE A 1 16.88 25.54 -8.74
CA PHE A 1 15.52 26.04 -9.02
C PHE A 1 14.91 26.57 -7.71
N CYS A 2 13.77 27.28 -7.74
CA CYS A 2 13.10 27.73 -6.50
C CYS A 2 12.69 26.55 -5.62
N HIS A 3 12.30 25.41 -6.20
CA HIS A 3 11.74 24.26 -5.48
C HIS A 3 12.71 23.09 -5.23
N SER A 4 14.03 23.28 -5.42
CA SER A 4 15.05 22.20 -5.36
C SER A 4 16.34 22.63 -4.67
N ASP A 5 17.11 21.65 -4.19
CA ASP A 5 18.51 21.76 -3.75
C ASP A 5 18.74 22.63 -2.50
N TYR A 6 17.75 22.72 -1.60
CA TYR A 6 17.88 23.47 -0.35
C TYR A 6 17.48 22.69 0.90
N SER A 7 16.85 21.52 0.77
CA SER A 7 16.53 20.66 1.92
C SER A 7 16.14 19.25 1.52
N PRO A 8 16.78 18.20 2.08
CA PRO A 8 16.45 16.81 1.76
C PRO A 8 15.12 16.31 2.37
N THR A 9 14.46 17.12 3.21
CA THR A 9 13.24 16.76 3.94
C THR A 9 12.00 17.50 3.45
N PHE A 10 12.13 18.74 2.98
CA PHE A 10 10.97 19.57 2.61
C PHE A 10 11.10 20.32 1.29
N ALA A 11 12.26 20.31 0.61
CA ALA A 11 12.30 20.83 -0.75
C ALA A 11 11.40 19.95 -1.64
N PRO A 12 10.37 20.51 -2.32
CA PRO A 12 9.39 19.71 -3.03
C PRO A 12 10.04 18.79 -4.07
N PHE A 13 10.93 19.31 -4.92
CA PHE A 13 11.58 18.51 -5.96
C PHE A 13 12.46 17.41 -5.38
N ASP A 14 13.26 17.72 -4.35
CA ASP A 14 14.26 16.80 -3.79
C ASP A 14 13.62 15.54 -3.20
N THR A 15 12.45 15.69 -2.59
CA THR A 15 11.69 14.57 -2.04
C THR A 15 10.82 13.87 -3.08
N TRP A 16 10.29 14.63 -4.04
CA TRP A 16 9.42 14.15 -5.12
C TRP A 16 10.12 13.23 -6.11
N VAL A 17 11.29 13.64 -6.61
CA VAL A 17 11.91 13.03 -7.78
C VAL A 17 12.30 11.57 -7.59
N THR A 18 12.50 11.16 -6.33
CA THR A 18 12.77 9.78 -5.92
C THR A 18 11.53 9.01 -5.42
N SER A 19 10.33 9.54 -5.64
CA SER A 19 9.08 8.83 -5.35
C SER A 19 8.69 7.89 -6.50
N MET A 20 7.88 6.87 -6.20
CA MET A 20 7.35 5.98 -7.24
C MET A 20 6.42 6.72 -8.21
N MET A 21 5.75 7.79 -7.78
CA MET A 21 4.87 8.57 -8.64
C MET A 21 5.66 9.40 -9.66
N ALA A 22 6.78 10.01 -9.25
CA ALA A 22 7.66 10.76 -10.17
C ALA A 22 8.40 9.86 -11.17
N GLN A 23 8.45 8.55 -10.90
CA GLN A 23 9.12 7.55 -11.74
C GLN A 23 8.14 6.51 -12.29
N SER A 24 6.83 6.77 -12.22
CA SER A 24 5.80 5.77 -12.53
C SER A 24 5.82 5.28 -13.97
N ALA A 25 6.28 6.12 -14.91
CA ALA A 25 6.45 5.79 -16.32
C ALA A 25 7.83 5.21 -16.66
N ARG A 26 8.78 5.23 -15.70
CA ARG A 26 10.11 4.60 -15.82
C ARG A 26 10.22 3.29 -15.04
N ASP A 27 9.19 2.91 -14.28
CA ASP A 27 9.18 1.69 -13.48
C ASP A 27 9.32 0.44 -14.37
N PRO A 28 10.41 -0.33 -14.27
CA PRO A 28 10.63 -1.53 -15.08
C PRO A 28 9.63 -2.65 -14.78
N VAL A 29 9.12 -2.74 -13.55
CA VAL A 29 8.08 -3.70 -13.18
C VAL A 29 6.77 -3.33 -13.87
N TRP A 30 6.46 -2.03 -13.93
CA TRP A 30 5.30 -1.54 -14.68
C TRP A 30 5.43 -1.80 -16.18
N HIS A 31 6.60 -1.58 -16.80
CA HIS A 31 6.81 -1.91 -18.22
C HIS A 31 6.55 -3.39 -18.51
N ALA A 32 7.08 -4.29 -17.67
CA ALA A 32 6.84 -5.72 -17.81
C ALA A 32 5.36 -6.09 -17.65
N ALA A 33 4.67 -5.51 -16.66
CA ALA A 33 3.25 -5.73 -16.45
C ALA A 33 2.40 -5.15 -17.60
N LEU A 34 2.79 -4.00 -18.16
CA LEU A 34 2.14 -3.37 -19.31
C LEU A 34 2.24 -4.25 -20.57
N ALA A 35 3.39 -4.89 -20.80
CA ALA A 35 3.56 -5.84 -21.89
C ALA A 35 2.64 -7.06 -21.74
N VAL A 36 2.59 -7.66 -20.55
CA VAL A 36 1.68 -8.78 -20.25
C VAL A 36 0.21 -8.36 -20.40
N ALA A 37 -0.18 -7.20 -19.87
CA ALA A 37 -1.54 -6.69 -20.01
C ALA A 37 -1.97 -6.53 -21.48
N ASN A 38 -1.10 -6.00 -22.34
CA ASN A 38 -1.40 -5.89 -23.78
C ASN A 38 -1.44 -7.24 -24.50
N GLN A 39 -0.72 -8.25 -24.02
CA GLN A 39 -0.87 -9.64 -24.50
C GLN A 39 -2.21 -10.25 -24.08
N ASP A 40 -2.65 -9.97 -22.86
CA ASP A 40 -3.89 -10.49 -22.29
C ASP A 40 -5.13 -9.90 -22.97
N ALA A 41 -5.11 -8.58 -23.17
CA ALA A 41 -6.12 -7.87 -23.93
C ALA A 41 -5.47 -6.70 -24.67
N ASN A 42 -5.53 -6.77 -26.00
CA ASN A 42 -4.96 -5.77 -26.89
C ASN A 42 -5.40 -4.34 -26.51
N LEU A 43 -4.44 -3.43 -26.41
CA LEU A 43 -4.60 -2.02 -25.99
C LEU A 43 -5.03 -1.80 -24.53
N SER A 44 -5.12 -2.85 -23.70
CA SER A 44 -5.51 -2.67 -22.30
C SER A 44 -4.52 -1.82 -21.50
N GLY A 45 -3.26 -1.75 -21.95
CA GLY A 45 -2.24 -0.92 -21.32
C GLY A 45 -2.57 0.58 -21.33
N GLU A 46 -3.43 1.06 -22.23
CA GLU A 46 -3.90 2.46 -22.22
C GLU A 46 -4.58 2.80 -20.88
N PHE A 47 -5.32 1.84 -20.29
CA PHE A 47 -5.95 2.03 -18.99
C PHE A 47 -4.92 2.29 -17.88
N CYS A 48 -3.80 1.55 -17.89
CA CYS A 48 -2.71 1.72 -16.93
C CYS A 48 -1.97 3.06 -17.11
N ILE A 49 -1.76 3.45 -18.38
CA ILE A 49 -1.04 4.68 -18.74
C ILE A 49 -1.72 5.93 -18.17
N ARG A 50 -3.05 5.95 -18.01
CA ARG A 50 -3.78 7.10 -17.43
C ARG A 50 -3.31 7.45 -16.01
N CYS A 51 -2.96 6.45 -15.20
CA CYS A 51 -2.42 6.66 -13.86
C CYS A 51 -0.89 6.80 -13.87
N HIS A 52 -0.19 6.09 -14.75
CA HIS A 52 1.28 5.99 -14.70
C HIS A 52 2.01 7.02 -15.56
N ALA A 53 1.41 7.53 -16.61
CA ALA A 53 1.94 8.57 -17.50
C ALA A 53 0.80 9.46 -18.03
N PRO A 54 0.09 10.20 -17.15
CA PRO A 54 -1.06 11.01 -17.56
C PRO A 54 -0.70 12.07 -18.61
N GLY A 55 0.55 12.55 -18.65
CA GLY A 55 1.04 13.47 -19.68
C GLY A 55 0.98 12.87 -21.10
N ALA A 56 1.32 11.59 -21.23
CA ALA A 56 1.21 10.86 -22.50
C ALA A 56 -0.27 10.71 -22.90
N TRP A 57 -1.11 10.26 -21.96
CA TRP A 57 -2.53 10.03 -22.24
C TRP A 57 -3.26 11.33 -22.63
N LEU A 58 -3.11 12.40 -21.85
CA LEU A 58 -3.70 13.71 -22.15
C LEU A 58 -3.16 14.32 -23.44
N GLY A 59 -1.93 13.95 -23.80
CA GLY A 59 -1.29 14.34 -25.04
C GLY A 59 -1.60 13.44 -26.23
N GLU A 60 -2.54 12.49 -26.09
CA GLU A 60 -2.95 11.52 -27.12
C GLU A 60 -1.80 10.59 -27.61
N ARG A 61 -0.80 10.34 -26.76
CA ARG A 61 0.39 9.50 -27.03
C ARG A 61 0.34 8.15 -26.32
N SER A 62 -0.84 7.53 -26.28
CA SER A 62 -1.05 6.23 -25.65
C SER A 62 -1.98 5.31 -26.45
N ALA A 63 -2.25 5.65 -27.71
CA ALA A 63 -3.23 4.97 -28.55
C ALA A 63 -2.85 3.51 -28.85
N THR A 64 -1.56 3.18 -28.75
CA THR A 64 -1.05 1.80 -28.86
C THR A 64 -1.19 0.98 -27.58
N GLY A 65 -1.57 1.59 -26.46
CA GLY A 65 -1.54 0.96 -25.14
C GLY A 65 -0.13 0.65 -24.62
N THR A 66 0.92 1.09 -25.33
CA THR A 66 2.33 0.89 -24.99
C THR A 66 3.04 2.22 -24.76
N THR A 67 4.33 2.19 -24.41
CA THR A 67 5.17 3.38 -24.28
C THR A 67 5.79 3.84 -25.61
N ALA A 68 5.48 3.21 -26.74
CA ALA A 68 6.14 3.47 -28.03
C ALA A 68 5.93 4.90 -28.57
N GLU A 69 4.86 5.57 -28.15
CA GLU A 69 4.50 6.93 -28.58
C GLU A 69 5.00 8.01 -27.61
N PHE A 70 5.62 7.62 -26.49
CA PHE A 70 6.03 8.55 -25.43
C PHE A 70 7.17 9.45 -25.90
N THR A 71 7.15 10.69 -25.42
CA THR A 71 8.32 11.58 -25.45
C THR A 71 9.11 11.46 -24.14
N ASN A 72 10.27 12.11 -24.06
CA ASN A 72 11.07 12.09 -22.83
C ASN A 72 10.31 12.70 -21.63
N ASP A 73 9.47 13.71 -21.86
CA ASP A 73 8.69 14.37 -20.82
C ASP A 73 7.58 13.46 -20.27
N ASP A 74 7.07 12.53 -21.08
CA ASP A 74 6.05 11.56 -20.65
C ASP A 74 6.60 10.54 -19.66
N LEU A 75 7.92 10.28 -19.73
CA LEU A 75 8.59 9.36 -18.81
C LEU A 75 8.68 9.92 -17.38
N ASP A 76 8.41 11.22 -17.18
CA ASP A 76 8.27 11.81 -15.83
C ASP A 76 7.03 11.30 -15.09
N GLY A 77 6.14 10.56 -15.77
CA GLY A 77 5.00 9.91 -15.12
C GLY A 77 4.03 10.91 -14.53
N ILE A 78 3.73 10.78 -13.23
CA ILE A 78 3.08 11.88 -12.49
C ILE A 78 4.11 13.00 -12.37
N ASN A 79 3.71 14.24 -12.70
CA ASN A 79 4.60 15.40 -12.62
C ASN A 79 3.91 16.61 -11.98
N CYS A 80 4.69 17.66 -11.70
CA CYS A 80 4.17 18.87 -11.06
C CYS A 80 3.03 19.52 -11.85
N HIS A 81 3.08 19.49 -13.19
CA HIS A 81 2.01 20.06 -14.01
C HIS A 81 0.72 19.27 -13.88
N PHE A 82 0.76 17.94 -13.85
CA PHE A 82 -0.42 17.13 -13.64
C PHE A 82 -1.07 17.43 -12.28
N CYS A 83 -0.32 17.31 -11.18
CA CYS A 83 -0.85 17.54 -9.85
C CYS A 83 -1.35 18.97 -9.68
N HIS A 84 -0.50 19.96 -9.96
CA HIS A 84 -0.83 21.37 -9.74
C HIS A 84 -1.75 21.98 -10.82
N ARG A 85 -2.32 21.18 -11.72
CA ARG A 85 -3.41 21.59 -12.61
C ARG A 85 -4.68 20.76 -12.41
N ALA A 86 -4.67 19.81 -11.49
CA ALA A 86 -5.86 19.02 -11.17
C ALA A 86 -6.97 19.90 -10.60
N VAL A 87 -8.19 19.65 -11.09
CA VAL A 87 -9.41 20.37 -10.72
C VAL A 87 -10.33 19.42 -9.96
N ASN A 88 -10.92 19.93 -8.88
CA ASN A 88 -11.98 19.20 -8.19
C ASN A 88 -13.18 19.04 -9.13
N PRO A 89 -13.67 17.82 -9.41
CA PRO A 89 -14.83 17.64 -10.28
C PRO A 89 -16.13 18.21 -9.71
N GLU A 90 -16.18 18.53 -8.40
CA GLU A 90 -17.36 19.06 -7.73
C GLU A 90 -17.21 20.54 -7.34
N LEU A 91 -18.18 21.37 -7.74
CA LEU A 91 -18.30 22.74 -7.23
C LEU A 91 -18.81 22.73 -5.78
N GLY A 92 -18.22 23.55 -4.91
CA GLY A 92 -18.67 23.72 -3.53
C GLY A 92 -17.59 24.20 -2.58
N LYS A 93 -17.65 23.75 -1.32
CA LYS A 93 -16.72 24.17 -0.26
C LYS A 93 -15.24 23.87 -0.53
N PHE A 94 -14.94 22.99 -1.48
CA PHE A 94 -13.58 22.61 -1.86
C PHE A 94 -13.21 23.08 -3.27
N SER A 95 -14.02 23.96 -3.87
CA SER A 95 -13.65 24.67 -5.09
C SER A 95 -12.43 25.54 -4.86
N ALA A 96 -11.66 25.71 -5.92
CA ALA A 96 -10.49 26.54 -5.93
C ALA A 96 -10.85 28.04 -5.94
N VAL A 97 -9.94 28.85 -5.41
CA VAL A 97 -10.09 30.30 -5.24
C VAL A 97 -8.86 31.00 -5.84
N GLY A 98 -9.11 31.99 -6.69
CA GLY A 98 -8.04 32.82 -7.25
C GLY A 98 -7.39 33.71 -6.20
N TYR A 99 -6.11 34.04 -6.38
CA TYR A 99 -5.45 35.01 -5.49
C TYR A 99 -6.07 36.40 -5.69
N PRO A 100 -6.08 37.25 -4.64
CA PRO A 100 -6.68 38.59 -4.70
C PRO A 100 -5.75 39.58 -5.42
N ILE A 101 -5.43 39.30 -6.69
CA ILE A 101 -4.55 40.11 -7.54
C ILE A 101 -5.29 40.52 -8.81
N GLU A 102 -4.95 41.70 -9.33
CA GLU A 102 -5.61 42.27 -10.50
C GLU A 102 -5.47 41.34 -11.72
N GLY A 103 -6.58 41.10 -12.42
CA GLY A 103 -6.64 40.28 -13.63
C GLY A 103 -6.83 38.77 -13.42
N GLN A 104 -6.75 38.28 -12.18
CA GLN A 104 -7.04 36.87 -11.89
C GLN A 104 -8.52 36.65 -11.55
N ASP A 105 -9.11 35.56 -12.08
CA ASP A 105 -10.47 35.14 -11.74
C ASP A 105 -10.54 34.67 -10.27
N PRO A 106 -11.38 35.28 -9.41
CA PRO A 106 -11.56 34.82 -8.03
C PRO A 106 -12.18 33.42 -7.92
N ASN A 107 -12.90 32.95 -8.95
CA ASN A 107 -13.57 31.64 -8.97
C ASN A 107 -13.18 30.86 -10.24
N PRO A 108 -11.98 30.27 -10.31
CA PRO A 108 -11.43 29.70 -11.55
C PRO A 108 -12.04 28.35 -11.97
N ASP A 109 -12.71 27.61 -11.08
CA ASP A 109 -13.23 26.26 -11.39
C ASP A 109 -14.39 26.24 -12.41
N PRO A 110 -15.41 27.13 -12.32
CA PRO A 110 -16.49 27.20 -13.31
C PRO A 110 -16.04 27.31 -14.76
N GLU A 111 -14.92 27.98 -15.04
CA GLU A 111 -14.37 28.11 -16.41
C GLU A 111 -13.98 26.74 -16.99
N VAL A 112 -13.47 25.83 -16.14
CA VAL A 112 -13.09 24.47 -16.53
C VAL A 112 -14.29 23.51 -16.49
N LEU A 113 -15.12 23.60 -15.44
CA LEU A 113 -16.17 22.61 -15.17
C LEU A 113 -17.45 22.84 -15.97
N SER A 114 -17.84 24.09 -16.26
CA SER A 114 -19.12 24.36 -16.93
C SER A 114 -19.20 23.77 -18.34
N PRO A 115 -18.14 23.86 -19.19
CA PRO A 115 -18.14 23.21 -20.49
C PRO A 115 -18.24 21.68 -20.40
N LEU A 116 -17.54 21.07 -19.45
CA LEU A 116 -17.58 19.62 -19.22
C LEU A 116 -18.97 19.18 -18.73
N ALA A 117 -19.57 19.94 -17.81
CA ALA A 117 -20.93 19.69 -17.34
C ALA A 117 -21.96 19.81 -18.47
N ALA A 118 -21.85 20.83 -19.32
CA ALA A 118 -22.72 21.01 -20.49
C ALA A 118 -22.57 19.87 -21.51
N ALA A 119 -21.39 19.25 -21.60
CA ALA A 119 -21.11 18.10 -22.45
C ALA A 119 -21.45 16.75 -21.79
N GLY A 120 -21.82 16.71 -20.51
CA GLY A 120 -22.03 15.47 -19.76
C GLY A 120 -20.74 14.67 -19.52
N LEU A 121 -19.59 15.36 -19.42
CA LEU A 121 -18.25 14.77 -19.29
C LEU A 121 -17.65 14.91 -17.88
N ILE A 122 -18.41 15.42 -16.90
CA ILE A 122 -17.95 15.41 -15.51
C ILE A 122 -17.84 13.96 -15.04
N PRO A 123 -16.68 13.49 -14.56
CA PRO A 123 -16.54 12.12 -14.13
C PRO A 123 -17.44 11.82 -12.92
N GLU A 124 -18.18 10.72 -13.01
CA GLU A 124 -18.94 10.20 -11.87
C GLU A 124 -18.07 9.19 -11.08
N GLY A 125 -17.98 9.40 -9.76
CA GLY A 125 -17.21 8.57 -8.83
C GLY A 125 -15.70 8.81 -8.86
N HIS A 126 -15.01 8.20 -7.89
CA HIS A 126 -13.54 8.22 -7.78
C HIS A 126 -12.91 6.99 -8.46
N GLY A 127 -11.60 7.05 -8.68
CA GLY A 127 -10.84 5.94 -9.25
C GLY A 127 -10.76 5.92 -10.77
N ASN A 128 -10.01 4.95 -11.30
CA ASN A 128 -9.81 4.73 -12.74
C ASN A 128 -9.35 5.98 -13.52
N ALA A 129 -8.47 6.79 -12.93
CA ALA A 129 -7.93 7.99 -13.54
C ALA A 129 -9.00 9.02 -13.98
N ARG A 130 -10.09 9.11 -13.21
CA ARG A 130 -11.15 10.10 -13.40
C ARG A 130 -10.73 11.47 -12.86
N TYR A 131 -9.82 12.14 -13.57
CA TYR A 131 -9.38 13.50 -13.27
C TYR A 131 -9.89 14.52 -14.28
N ILE A 132 -9.91 15.78 -13.85
CA ILE A 132 -10.04 16.95 -14.71
C ILE A 132 -8.76 17.78 -14.54
N ILE A 133 -8.15 18.16 -15.66
CA ILE A 133 -6.95 19.00 -15.67
C ILE A 133 -7.32 20.37 -16.25
N ASP A 134 -6.91 21.44 -15.57
CA ASP A 134 -7.06 22.81 -16.05
C ASP A 134 -6.24 22.97 -17.34
N PRO A 135 -6.85 23.34 -18.49
CA PRO A 135 -6.14 23.46 -19.76
C PRO A 135 -5.12 24.61 -19.76
N ARG A 136 -5.24 25.58 -18.84
CA ARG A 136 -4.26 26.65 -18.69
C ARG A 136 -3.06 26.19 -17.88
N ASP A 137 -1.92 26.81 -18.14
CA ASP A 137 -0.73 26.61 -17.31
C ASP A 137 -0.88 27.41 -16.01
N VAL A 138 -1.44 26.77 -14.98
CA VAL A 138 -1.67 27.33 -13.63
C VAL A 138 -1.01 26.48 -12.57
N ARG A 139 -0.85 27.00 -11.35
CA ARG A 139 -0.36 26.23 -10.19
C ARG A 139 -1.39 26.27 -9.07
N ARG A 140 -2.10 25.15 -8.91
CA ARG A 140 -3.09 24.91 -7.86
C ARG A 140 -2.42 24.28 -6.65
N GLY A 141 -2.70 24.76 -5.45
CA GLY A 141 -2.14 24.20 -4.21
C GLY A 141 -2.86 24.73 -2.98
N PRO A 142 -2.61 24.17 -1.79
CA PRO A 142 -3.43 24.47 -0.61
C PRO A 142 -3.18 25.85 0.01
N PHE A 143 -2.14 26.55 -0.42
CA PHE A 143 -1.73 27.84 0.14
C PHE A 143 -2.33 29.02 -0.63
N SER A 144 -2.64 30.09 0.10
CA SER A 144 -3.23 31.34 -0.41
C SER A 144 -2.37 32.58 -0.12
N ASP A 145 -1.17 32.36 0.44
CA ASP A 145 -0.31 33.35 1.09
C ASP A 145 1.11 33.31 0.51
N VAL A 146 1.23 32.92 -0.76
CA VAL A 146 2.52 32.95 -1.48
C VAL A 146 2.86 34.42 -1.78
N PRO A 147 3.96 34.98 -1.24
CA PRO A 147 4.18 36.43 -1.30
C PRO A 147 4.51 36.97 -2.69
N ILE A 148 5.24 36.20 -3.48
CA ILE A 148 5.68 36.57 -4.84
C ILE A 148 5.53 35.35 -5.75
N ASN A 149 4.88 35.56 -6.91
CA ASN A 149 4.78 34.53 -7.95
C ASN A 149 5.95 34.64 -8.94
N PHE A 150 6.85 33.66 -8.92
CA PHE A 150 8.02 33.60 -9.83
C PHE A 150 7.81 32.73 -11.08
N HIS A 151 6.60 32.22 -11.33
CA HIS A 151 6.36 31.32 -12.48
C HIS A 151 6.32 32.05 -13.83
N GLY A 152 6.23 33.38 -13.84
CA GLY A 152 6.28 34.19 -15.05
C GLY A 152 5.08 33.95 -15.98
N SER A 153 5.36 33.80 -17.27
CA SER A 153 4.36 33.56 -18.31
C SER A 153 4.52 32.16 -18.90
N SER A 154 3.39 31.59 -19.29
CA SER A 154 3.28 30.36 -20.05
C SER A 154 3.90 30.50 -21.44
N PHE A 155 4.02 29.38 -22.15
CA PHE A 155 4.46 29.34 -23.54
C PHE A 155 3.65 30.27 -24.47
N TRP A 156 2.38 30.51 -24.15
CA TRP A 156 1.47 31.36 -24.92
C TRP A 156 1.53 32.85 -24.52
N GLY A 157 2.41 33.22 -23.59
CA GLY A 157 2.55 34.58 -23.09
C GLY A 157 1.60 34.93 -21.93
N GLU A 158 0.62 34.08 -21.63
CA GLU A 158 -0.32 34.28 -20.52
C GLU A 158 0.36 34.11 -19.16
N PRO A 159 0.04 34.91 -18.13
CA PRO A 159 0.58 34.73 -16.78
C PRO A 159 0.27 33.33 -16.21
N VAL A 160 1.25 32.69 -15.58
CA VAL A 160 1.06 31.43 -14.85
C VAL A 160 0.51 31.75 -13.46
N TRP A 161 -0.80 31.68 -13.30
CA TRP A 161 -1.47 32.06 -12.05
C TRP A 161 -1.30 31.00 -10.94
N LEU A 162 -1.13 31.48 -9.69
CA LEU A 162 -1.28 30.65 -8.49
C LEU A 162 -2.74 30.60 -8.09
N ILE A 163 -3.26 29.42 -7.74
CA ILE A 163 -4.65 29.22 -7.35
C ILE A 163 -4.68 28.47 -6.02
N THR A 164 -5.43 28.98 -5.05
CA THR A 164 -5.67 28.25 -3.79
C THR A 164 -6.64 27.13 -4.08
N SER A 165 -6.30 25.89 -3.75
CA SER A 165 -7.12 24.70 -4.01
C SER A 165 -7.22 23.82 -2.77
N PRO A 166 -8.34 23.91 -2.02
CA PRO A 166 -8.59 23.03 -0.88
C PRO A 166 -8.61 21.54 -1.23
N PHE A 167 -8.91 21.21 -2.50
CA PHE A 167 -8.89 19.83 -3.02
C PHE A 167 -7.51 19.16 -2.90
N HIS A 168 -6.42 19.91 -2.99
CA HIS A 168 -5.06 19.36 -2.86
C HIS A 168 -4.74 18.86 -1.44
N SER A 169 -5.61 19.17 -0.45
CA SER A 169 -5.54 18.63 0.92
C SER A 169 -6.65 17.60 1.21
N LYS A 170 -7.19 16.95 0.16
CA LYS A 170 -8.26 15.95 0.27
C LYS A 170 -7.80 14.59 -0.25
N SER A 171 -8.20 13.52 0.43
CA SER A 171 -7.88 12.15 0.01
C SER A 171 -8.50 11.79 -1.34
N GLU A 172 -9.62 12.43 -1.69
CA GLU A 172 -10.29 12.32 -3.00
C GLU A 172 -9.34 12.62 -4.17
N PHE A 173 -8.37 13.52 -3.98
CA PHE A 173 -7.31 13.80 -4.95
C PHE A 173 -6.45 12.56 -5.23
N CYS A 174 -6.01 11.87 -4.18
CA CYS A 174 -5.25 10.62 -4.31
C CYS A 174 -6.14 9.48 -4.84
N GLY A 175 -7.42 9.48 -4.45
CA GLY A 175 -8.41 8.47 -4.85
C GLY A 175 -8.67 8.41 -6.35
N THR A 176 -8.28 9.41 -7.12
CA THR A 176 -8.34 9.37 -8.59
C THR A 176 -7.56 8.19 -9.18
N CYS A 177 -6.38 7.88 -8.62
CA CYS A 177 -5.52 6.79 -9.11
C CYS A 177 -5.45 5.62 -8.12
N HIS A 178 -5.69 5.85 -6.82
CA HIS A 178 -5.61 4.83 -5.77
C HIS A 178 -6.94 4.11 -5.48
N ASP A 179 -7.82 4.05 -6.47
CA ASP A 179 -9.00 3.20 -6.48
C ASP A 179 -9.17 2.65 -7.92
N VAL A 180 -8.93 1.37 -8.13
CA VAL A 180 -8.83 0.79 -9.49
C VAL A 180 -9.84 -0.32 -9.64
N SER A 181 -10.67 -0.21 -10.67
CA SER A 181 -11.71 -1.18 -10.99
C SER A 181 -11.60 -1.59 -12.45
N ASN A 182 -11.50 -2.89 -12.72
CA ASN A 182 -11.31 -3.39 -14.07
C ASN A 182 -12.61 -3.20 -14.90
N PRO A 183 -12.60 -2.33 -15.93
CA PRO A 183 -13.79 -1.97 -16.69
C PRO A 183 -14.24 -3.04 -17.69
N VAL A 184 -13.47 -4.11 -17.86
CA VAL A 184 -13.82 -5.23 -18.74
C VAL A 184 -14.94 -6.09 -18.15
N PHE A 185 -15.20 -5.97 -16.84
CA PHE A 185 -16.19 -6.78 -16.14
C PHE A 185 -17.34 -5.96 -15.55
N THR A 186 -18.54 -6.52 -15.55
CA THR A 186 -19.72 -5.92 -14.89
C THR A 186 -20.23 -6.83 -13.78
N LYS A 187 -20.54 -6.22 -12.63
CA LYS A 187 -21.11 -6.90 -11.47
C LYS A 187 -22.55 -7.34 -11.75
N ASN A 188 -22.83 -8.63 -11.65
CA ASN A 188 -24.15 -9.19 -11.83
C ASN A 188 -24.95 -9.24 -10.52
N ALA A 189 -26.21 -9.68 -10.59
CA ALA A 189 -27.10 -9.75 -9.43
C ALA A 189 -26.63 -10.71 -8.32
N ALA A 190 -25.79 -11.69 -8.66
CA ALA A 190 -25.17 -12.59 -7.70
C ALA A 190 -23.87 -12.01 -7.08
N GLY A 191 -23.47 -10.80 -7.49
CA GLY A 191 -22.25 -10.15 -7.04
C GLY A 191 -20.97 -10.68 -7.71
N GLN A 192 -21.10 -11.52 -8.74
CA GLN A 192 -20.00 -12.00 -9.57
C GLN A 192 -19.73 -11.00 -10.71
N TYR A 193 -18.58 -11.13 -11.38
CA TYR A 193 -18.12 -10.17 -12.37
C TYR A 193 -18.05 -10.83 -13.75
N ASP A 194 -19.04 -10.53 -14.58
CA ASP A 194 -19.21 -11.13 -15.90
C ASP A 194 -18.38 -10.36 -16.94
N LEU A 195 -17.78 -11.10 -17.88
CA LEU A 195 -17.04 -10.53 -19.00
C LEU A 195 -18.00 -9.75 -19.92
N ASN A 196 -17.71 -8.47 -20.14
CA ASN A 196 -18.46 -7.65 -21.08
C ASN A 196 -18.19 -8.03 -22.53
N ALA A 197 -19.04 -7.53 -23.43
CA ALA A 197 -18.74 -7.57 -24.85
C ALA A 197 -17.42 -6.82 -25.12
N LEU A 198 -16.44 -7.51 -25.70
CA LEU A 198 -15.14 -6.93 -26.03
C LEU A 198 -15.31 -5.77 -27.03
N ASN A 199 -14.39 -4.81 -26.97
CA ASN A 199 -14.39 -3.60 -27.80
C ASN A 199 -15.63 -2.72 -27.65
N THR A 200 -16.31 -2.80 -26.51
CA THR A 200 -17.43 -1.91 -26.16
C THR A 200 -17.13 -1.16 -24.86
N GLN A 201 -17.75 0.00 -24.70
CA GLN A 201 -17.70 0.74 -23.45
C GLN A 201 -18.41 -0.06 -22.33
N HIS A 202 -17.87 -0.03 -21.11
CA HIS A 202 -18.56 -0.59 -19.95
C HIS A 202 -19.99 -0.01 -19.86
N PRO A 203 -21.04 -0.84 -19.65
CA PRO A 203 -22.44 -0.44 -19.83
C PRO A 203 -22.89 0.79 -19.03
N THR A 204 -22.30 0.99 -17.84
CA THR A 204 -22.66 2.11 -16.94
C THR A 204 -21.53 3.09 -16.70
N GLN A 205 -20.31 2.78 -17.14
CA GLN A 205 -19.11 3.55 -16.77
C GLN A 205 -18.92 3.79 -15.26
N LEU A 206 -19.59 3.07 -14.34
CA LEU A 206 -19.46 3.28 -12.89
C LEU A 206 -18.45 2.30 -12.27
N PRO A 207 -17.38 2.78 -11.59
CA PRO A 207 -16.39 1.90 -10.94
C PRO A 207 -17.00 0.96 -9.88
N SER A 208 -18.08 1.36 -9.22
CA SER A 208 -18.80 0.53 -8.25
C SER A 208 -19.45 -0.73 -8.85
N GLN A 209 -19.60 -0.78 -10.18
CA GLN A 209 -20.13 -1.91 -10.92
C GLN A 209 -19.05 -2.72 -11.66
N MET A 210 -17.79 -2.33 -11.53
CA MET A 210 -16.63 -2.98 -12.15
C MET A 210 -15.92 -3.91 -11.16
N PHE A 211 -15.06 -4.81 -11.64
CA PHE A 211 -14.31 -5.70 -10.74
C PHE A 211 -13.31 -4.91 -9.87
N PRO A 212 -13.34 -5.05 -8.53
CA PRO A 212 -12.53 -4.26 -7.60
C PRO A 212 -11.08 -4.73 -7.53
N GLU A 213 -10.26 -4.30 -8.49
CA GLU A 213 -8.85 -4.67 -8.60
C GLU A 213 -8.02 -4.10 -7.43
N GLN A 214 -8.03 -2.78 -7.22
CA GLN A 214 -7.45 -2.12 -6.05
C GLN A 214 -8.48 -1.24 -5.35
N ARG A 215 -8.39 -1.17 -4.02
CA ARG A 215 -9.37 -0.48 -3.18
C ARG A 215 -8.76 0.43 -2.12
N THR A 216 -7.52 0.90 -2.28
CA THR A 216 -6.81 1.65 -1.23
C THR A 216 -7.59 2.88 -0.74
N TYR A 217 -8.10 3.72 -1.65
CA TYR A 217 -8.93 4.85 -1.27
C TYR A 217 -10.26 4.41 -0.64
N SER A 218 -10.94 3.42 -1.20
CA SER A 218 -12.19 2.90 -0.66
C SER A 218 -12.03 2.24 0.73
N GLU A 219 -10.89 1.58 0.99
CA GLU A 219 -10.52 1.07 2.31
C GLU A 219 -10.33 2.21 3.31
N TRP A 220 -9.64 3.28 2.89
CA TRP A 220 -9.45 4.50 3.69
C TRP A 220 -10.75 5.24 4.00
N LYS A 221 -11.59 5.43 2.99
CA LYS A 221 -12.90 6.09 3.10
C LYS A 221 -13.80 5.43 4.14
N ASN A 222 -13.66 4.11 4.30
CA ASN A 222 -14.42 3.30 5.24
C ASN A 222 -13.67 3.05 6.57
N SER A 223 -12.83 3.99 7.00
CA SER A 223 -12.06 3.93 8.25
C SER A 223 -12.34 5.11 9.19
N THR A 224 -11.84 5.04 10.42
CA THR A 224 -11.83 6.15 11.37
C THR A 224 -11.07 7.37 10.83
N PHE A 225 -10.08 7.18 9.96
CA PHE A 225 -9.28 8.28 9.40
C PHE A 225 -10.14 9.22 8.55
N ALA A 226 -11.06 8.67 7.74
CA ALA A 226 -11.96 9.45 6.90
C ALA A 226 -13.11 10.14 7.67
N THR A 227 -13.29 9.82 8.96
CA THR A 227 -14.38 10.35 9.78
C THR A 227 -13.86 11.32 10.83
N THR A 228 -13.44 10.82 11.99
CA THR A 228 -12.94 11.65 13.10
C THR A 228 -11.45 11.93 13.02
N GLY A 229 -10.72 11.14 12.22
CA GLY A 229 -9.27 11.11 12.21
C GLY A 229 -8.69 10.27 13.35
N VAL A 230 -7.38 10.04 13.27
CA VAL A 230 -6.61 9.27 14.26
C VAL A 230 -5.42 10.07 14.73
N GLU A 231 -5.26 10.20 16.05
CA GLU A 231 -4.07 10.79 16.66
C GLU A 231 -3.09 9.70 17.09
N PHE A 232 -1.80 9.96 16.88
CA PHE A 232 -0.72 9.08 17.31
C PHE A 232 0.18 9.81 18.31
N ALA A 233 0.16 9.35 19.56
CA ALA A 233 0.90 9.99 20.64
C ALA A 233 2.43 9.89 20.50
N ASP A 234 2.92 8.92 19.72
CA ASP A 234 4.34 8.71 19.43
C ASP A 234 4.83 9.50 18.22
N GLY A 235 3.95 10.24 17.53
CA GLY A 235 4.31 11.01 16.33
C GLY A 235 4.66 10.15 15.11
N ARG A 236 4.19 8.88 15.05
CA ARG A 236 4.41 8.02 13.86
C ARG A 236 3.86 8.67 12.58
N PHE A 237 4.45 8.30 11.44
CA PHE A 237 4.33 8.97 10.13
C PHE A 237 5.02 10.34 10.05
N GLY A 238 5.54 10.85 11.17
CA GLY A 238 6.45 11.99 11.23
C GLY A 238 5.80 13.35 10.96
N GLY A 239 6.65 14.36 10.78
CA GLY A 239 6.24 15.73 10.47
C GLY A 239 5.86 16.59 11.68
N SER A 240 5.28 17.75 11.39
CA SER A 240 4.90 18.80 12.34
C SER A 240 3.39 18.94 12.56
N LEU A 241 2.57 18.05 11.98
CA LEU A 241 1.13 18.05 12.17
C LEU A 241 0.78 17.87 13.66
N THR A 242 0.06 18.84 14.24
CA THR A 242 -0.50 18.73 15.59
C THR A 242 -1.99 18.38 15.48
N GLY A 243 -2.35 17.11 15.72
CA GLY A 243 -3.74 16.65 15.72
C GLY A 243 -3.96 15.36 14.94
N PRO A 244 -5.22 15.06 14.57
CA PRO A 244 -5.55 13.78 13.96
C PRO A 244 -5.16 13.73 12.49
N MET A 245 -4.61 12.59 12.06
CA MET A 245 -4.47 12.18 10.66
C MET A 245 -5.88 11.94 10.08
N LYS A 246 -6.25 12.73 9.07
CA LYS A 246 -7.58 12.80 8.43
C LYS A 246 -7.53 12.75 6.90
N SER A 247 -6.36 12.69 6.30
CA SER A 247 -6.20 12.62 4.85
C SER A 247 -5.05 11.69 4.46
N CYS A 248 -5.01 11.25 3.20
CA CYS A 248 -3.86 10.53 2.66
C CYS A 248 -2.58 11.37 2.80
N GLN A 249 -2.69 12.68 2.60
CA GLN A 249 -1.60 13.64 2.67
C GLN A 249 -1.00 13.72 4.07
N ASP A 250 -1.79 13.55 5.13
CA ASP A 250 -1.28 13.72 6.49
C ASP A 250 -0.17 12.70 6.83
N CYS A 251 -0.26 11.47 6.29
CA CYS A 251 0.77 10.44 6.44
C CYS A 251 1.78 10.40 5.28
N HIS A 252 1.35 10.59 4.04
CA HIS A 252 2.21 10.42 2.85
C HIS A 252 2.87 11.70 2.37
N MET A 253 2.36 12.86 2.79
CA MET A 253 2.93 14.18 2.56
C MET A 253 3.06 14.95 3.88
N PRO A 254 3.68 14.34 4.91
CA PRO A 254 3.62 14.86 6.28
C PRO A 254 4.14 16.29 6.34
N ASP A 255 3.42 17.13 7.08
CA ASP A 255 3.78 18.53 7.30
C ASP A 255 5.22 18.67 7.80
N GLN A 256 5.97 19.63 7.25
CA GLN A 256 7.32 19.95 7.64
C GLN A 256 7.43 21.42 8.02
N VAL A 257 8.40 21.74 8.88
CA VAL A 257 8.82 23.12 9.13
C VAL A 257 9.86 23.50 8.07
N GLY A 258 9.54 24.48 7.22
CA GLY A 258 10.40 24.87 6.10
C GLY A 258 9.72 25.83 5.14
N GLY A 259 10.02 25.76 3.84
CA GLY A 259 9.27 26.52 2.85
C GLY A 259 9.26 25.89 1.47
N GLY A 260 8.31 26.35 0.66
CA GLY A 260 8.13 25.86 -0.70
C GLY A 260 9.13 26.41 -1.70
N CYS A 261 9.88 27.46 -1.38
CA CYS A 261 10.90 28.03 -2.25
C CYS A 261 12.22 28.21 -1.48
N VAL A 262 13.36 28.19 -2.18
CA VAL A 262 14.71 28.42 -1.62
C VAL A 262 14.84 29.71 -0.80
N PHE A 263 13.99 30.72 -1.03
CA PHE A 263 13.98 31.99 -0.30
C PHE A 263 13.27 31.93 1.07
N TRP A 264 12.84 30.76 1.53
CA TRP A 264 11.95 30.60 2.68
C TRP A 264 12.43 31.20 4.00
N ASP A 265 13.74 31.39 4.18
CA ASP A 265 14.36 31.90 5.40
C ASP A 265 15.00 33.29 5.24
N THR A 266 14.80 33.97 4.12
CA THR A 266 15.45 35.28 3.85
C THR A 266 14.80 36.46 4.56
N GLY A 267 13.70 36.23 5.30
CA GLY A 267 12.87 37.28 5.90
C GLY A 267 11.90 37.93 4.90
N ASP A 268 11.20 38.98 5.37
CA ASP A 268 10.11 39.67 4.67
C ASP A 268 10.46 39.95 3.18
N PRO A 269 9.64 39.48 2.22
CA PRO A 269 8.29 38.92 2.38
C PRO A 269 8.21 37.41 2.56
N PHE A 270 9.33 36.70 2.57
CA PHE A 270 9.37 35.26 2.73
C PHE A 270 9.37 34.85 4.21
N PHE A 271 8.88 33.65 4.48
CA PHE A 271 8.72 33.14 5.84
C PHE A 271 8.77 31.62 5.90
N THR A 272 9.17 31.11 7.07
CA THR A 272 9.11 29.70 7.40
C THR A 272 7.68 29.29 7.70
N ARG A 273 7.20 28.26 7.01
CA ARG A 273 5.91 27.61 7.21
C ARG A 273 6.05 26.45 8.18
N GLN A 274 5.00 26.21 8.96
CA GLN A 274 4.94 25.11 9.93
C GLN A 274 4.28 23.85 9.36
N ASN A 275 3.77 23.92 8.13
CA ASN A 275 2.94 22.92 7.50
C ASN A 275 3.29 22.74 6.01
N MET A 276 4.59 22.70 5.68
CA MET A 276 5.02 22.41 4.30
C MET A 276 4.83 20.93 3.99
N PRO A 277 3.96 20.54 3.03
CA PRO A 277 3.78 19.13 2.72
C PRO A 277 5.06 18.57 2.09
N ALA A 278 5.65 17.54 2.70
CA ALA A 278 6.72 16.79 2.07
C ALA A 278 6.19 16.12 0.79
N HIS A 279 6.95 16.14 -0.30
CA HIS A 279 6.52 15.48 -1.55
C HIS A 279 7.13 14.08 -1.70
N SER A 280 7.56 13.47 -0.59
CA SER A 280 8.20 12.15 -0.62
C SER A 280 7.26 11.02 -1.02
N MET A 281 5.98 11.11 -0.63
CA MET A 281 4.93 10.14 -0.94
C MET A 281 5.39 8.70 -0.70
N ALA A 282 6.09 8.49 0.42
CA ALA A 282 6.73 7.23 0.74
C ALA A 282 5.66 6.13 0.83
N GLY A 283 5.92 5.04 0.12
CA GLY A 283 5.12 3.81 0.15
C GLY A 283 5.98 2.67 0.68
N SER A 284 5.99 1.55 -0.04
CA SER A 284 6.70 0.34 0.37
C SER A 284 7.75 -0.17 -0.61
N ASN A 285 7.99 0.53 -1.73
CA ASN A 285 8.92 0.06 -2.76
C ASN A 285 10.37 0.33 -2.38
N THR A 286 11.14 -0.74 -2.18
CA THR A 286 12.50 -0.68 -1.63
C THR A 286 13.64 -0.81 -2.63
N TRP A 287 13.36 -1.05 -3.91
CA TRP A 287 14.40 -1.38 -4.89
C TRP A 287 14.21 -0.73 -6.27
N VAL A 288 12.98 -0.38 -6.66
CA VAL A 288 12.71 0.07 -8.04
C VAL A 288 13.36 1.40 -8.36
N ILE A 289 13.42 2.35 -7.42
CA ILE A 289 14.09 3.64 -7.65
C ILE A 289 15.59 3.45 -7.94
N GLU A 290 16.25 2.49 -7.29
CA GLU A 290 17.64 2.12 -7.58
C GLU A 290 17.76 1.52 -8.99
N ALA A 291 16.80 0.70 -9.42
CA ALA A 291 16.73 0.14 -10.77
C ALA A 291 16.50 1.21 -11.85
N VAL A 292 15.59 2.16 -11.61
CA VAL A 292 15.35 3.29 -12.53
C VAL A 292 16.60 4.14 -12.69
N ALA A 293 17.26 4.48 -11.58
CA ALA A 293 18.52 5.25 -11.63
C ALA A 293 19.62 4.49 -12.40
N TYR A 294 19.71 3.17 -12.22
CA TYR A 294 20.66 2.34 -12.97
C TYR A 294 20.37 2.34 -14.47
N GLN A 295 19.10 2.20 -14.87
CA GLN A 295 18.71 2.24 -16.28
C GLN A 295 18.95 3.62 -16.91
N ALA A 296 18.77 4.70 -16.15
CA ALA A 296 19.07 6.06 -16.61
C ALA A 296 20.58 6.29 -16.83
N GLY A 297 21.45 5.47 -16.24
CA GLY A 297 22.90 5.54 -16.45
C GLY A 297 23.45 6.92 -16.12
N GLY A 298 24.18 7.54 -17.07
CA GLY A 298 24.75 8.87 -16.90
C GLY A 298 23.72 10.00 -16.74
N ASP A 299 22.47 9.78 -17.15
CA ASP A 299 21.41 10.78 -17.06
C ASP A 299 20.72 10.80 -15.69
N ALA A 300 20.97 9.81 -14.83
CA ALA A 300 20.34 9.71 -13.51
C ALA A 300 20.52 10.98 -12.66
N GLU A 301 21.72 11.55 -12.63
CA GLU A 301 21.98 12.80 -11.90
C GLU A 301 21.25 14.00 -12.52
N SER A 302 21.18 14.07 -13.85
CA SER A 302 20.45 15.13 -14.57
C SER A 302 18.94 15.06 -14.33
N LEU A 303 18.41 13.84 -14.13
CA LEU A 303 17.03 13.60 -13.69
C LEU A 303 16.82 13.90 -12.20
N GLY A 304 17.87 14.21 -11.43
CA GLY A 304 17.77 14.46 -9.99
C GLY A 304 17.82 13.20 -9.13
N LEU A 305 18.04 12.01 -9.70
CA LEU A 305 18.20 10.73 -9.01
C LEU A 305 19.63 10.57 -8.46
N THR A 306 20.04 11.50 -7.59
CA THR A 306 21.36 11.44 -6.96
C THR A 306 21.43 10.30 -5.93
N PRO A 307 22.62 9.69 -5.70
CA PRO A 307 22.77 8.64 -4.71
C PRO A 307 22.25 9.02 -3.32
N GLU A 308 22.48 10.27 -2.90
CA GLU A 308 21.99 10.80 -1.61
C GLU A 308 20.46 10.83 -1.53
N ARG A 309 19.78 11.37 -2.56
CA ARG A 309 18.30 11.43 -2.59
C ARG A 309 17.70 10.03 -2.59
N ILE A 310 18.29 9.09 -3.33
CA ILE A 310 17.84 7.69 -3.38
C ILE A 310 17.98 7.04 -1.99
N GLN A 311 19.11 7.20 -1.31
CA GLN A 311 19.29 6.66 0.05
C GLN A 311 18.30 7.28 1.04
N ASN A 312 18.05 8.59 0.96
CA ASN A 312 17.04 9.25 1.79
C ASN A 312 15.62 8.72 1.52
N ALA A 313 15.27 8.47 0.26
CA ALA A 313 13.97 7.88 -0.11
C ALA A 313 13.82 6.43 0.40
N LYS A 314 14.89 5.64 0.32
CA LYS A 314 14.94 4.28 0.86
C LYS A 314 14.75 4.27 2.38
N ALA A 315 15.44 5.16 3.09
CA ALA A 315 15.28 5.31 4.54
C ALA A 315 13.84 5.69 4.92
N ARG A 316 13.22 6.64 4.20
CA ARG A 316 11.80 7.00 4.41
C ARG A 316 10.85 5.83 4.14
N THR A 317 11.11 5.03 3.11
CA THR A 317 10.31 3.85 2.77
C THR A 317 10.37 2.80 3.88
N VAL A 318 11.58 2.52 4.41
CA VAL A 318 11.74 1.60 5.56
C VAL A 318 11.03 2.14 6.80
N GLN A 319 11.14 3.44 7.08
CA GLN A 319 10.42 4.05 8.21
C GLN A 319 8.90 3.98 8.03
N MET A 320 8.38 4.25 6.83
CA MET A 320 6.95 4.12 6.52
C MET A 320 6.44 2.70 6.76
N LEU A 321 7.22 1.68 6.38
CA LEU A 321 6.88 0.28 6.65
C LEU A 321 6.84 -0.05 8.15
N ARG A 322 7.73 0.56 8.95
CA ARG A 322 7.75 0.39 10.40
C ARG A 322 6.61 1.13 11.09
N ASP A 323 6.29 2.34 10.65
CA ASP A 323 5.19 3.13 11.19
C ASP A 323 3.81 2.51 10.92
N ALA A 324 3.69 1.68 9.88
CA ALA A 324 2.44 1.09 9.42
C ALA A 324 1.89 -0.03 10.32
N SER A 325 2.67 -0.58 11.25
CA SER A 325 2.26 -1.70 12.11
C SER A 325 2.80 -1.63 13.53
N ASP A 326 2.11 -2.28 14.47
CA ASP A 326 2.70 -2.66 15.76
C ASP A 326 2.62 -4.19 15.97
N LEU A 327 3.61 -4.77 16.65
CA LEU A 327 3.71 -6.18 16.99
C LEU A 327 3.65 -6.40 18.50
N ALA A 328 2.76 -7.28 18.95
CA ALA A 328 2.68 -7.70 20.36
C ALA A 328 2.71 -9.22 20.50
N LEU A 329 3.45 -9.70 21.50
CA LEU A 329 3.65 -11.12 21.77
C LEU A 329 3.08 -11.49 23.15
N THR A 330 2.31 -12.55 23.21
CA THR A 330 1.88 -13.15 24.49
C THR A 330 1.95 -14.67 24.41
N GLN A 331 2.32 -15.34 25.49
CA GLN A 331 2.23 -16.79 25.58
C GLN A 331 0.86 -17.19 26.12
N GLU A 332 0.23 -18.19 25.50
CA GLU A 332 -1.04 -18.80 25.88
C GLU A 332 -0.83 -20.32 26.00
N GLY A 333 -0.56 -20.80 27.21
CA GLY A 333 -0.15 -22.18 27.46
C GLY A 333 1.06 -22.58 26.62
N SER A 334 0.88 -23.58 25.75
CA SER A 334 1.92 -24.09 24.82
C SER A 334 1.99 -23.34 23.49
N LYS A 335 1.32 -22.19 23.35
CA LYS A 335 1.29 -21.41 22.11
C LYS A 335 1.82 -20.00 22.34
N LEU A 336 2.51 -19.49 21.33
CA LEU A 336 2.85 -18.08 21.19
C LEU A 336 1.75 -17.41 20.36
N LYS A 337 1.05 -16.44 20.95
CA LYS A 337 0.18 -15.52 20.22
C LYS A 337 0.99 -14.34 19.72
N VAL A 338 0.93 -14.12 18.41
CA VAL A 338 1.50 -12.99 17.71
C VAL A 338 0.36 -12.11 17.23
N ARG A 339 0.27 -10.89 17.76
CA ARG A 339 -0.68 -9.86 17.32
C ARG A 339 0.01 -8.87 16.40
N VAL A 340 -0.52 -8.69 15.19
CA VAL A 340 -0.13 -7.62 14.28
C VAL A 340 -1.24 -6.59 14.21
N THR A 341 -0.95 -5.33 14.52
CA THR A 341 -1.92 -4.23 14.50
C THR A 341 -1.67 -3.34 13.29
N ASN A 342 -2.70 -3.06 12.51
CA ASN A 342 -2.64 -2.13 11.39
C ASN A 342 -2.81 -0.68 11.88
N GLN A 343 -1.85 0.17 11.51
CA GLN A 343 -1.82 1.58 11.90
C GLN A 343 -2.01 2.52 10.72
N GLY A 344 -2.19 1.97 9.52
CA GLY A 344 -2.62 2.69 8.33
C GLY A 344 -4.13 2.91 8.25
N GLY A 345 -4.52 3.85 7.39
CA GLY A 345 -5.93 4.13 7.12
C GLY A 345 -6.61 3.17 6.15
N HIS A 346 -5.86 2.30 5.49
CA HIS A 346 -6.33 1.29 4.54
C HIS A 346 -5.90 -0.11 5.01
N LYS A 347 -6.12 -1.18 4.21
CA LYS A 347 -5.63 -2.51 4.58
C LYS A 347 -4.10 -2.53 4.74
N LEU A 348 -3.60 -3.46 5.54
CA LEU A 348 -2.18 -3.74 5.68
C LEU A 348 -1.82 -5.13 5.12
N PRO A 349 -0.98 -5.21 4.06
CA PRO A 349 -0.70 -4.13 3.11
C PRO A 349 -1.92 -3.81 2.21
N SER A 350 -1.97 -2.64 1.58
CA SER A 350 -2.98 -2.27 0.57
C SER A 350 -2.35 -2.13 -0.82
N GLY A 351 -3.14 -1.76 -1.82
CA GLY A 351 -2.72 -1.50 -3.20
C GLY A 351 -2.62 -2.77 -4.03
N TYR A 352 -1.69 -2.76 -4.99
CA TYR A 352 -1.48 -3.81 -5.98
C TYR A 352 -1.41 -5.21 -5.35
N PRO A 353 -2.30 -6.14 -5.71
CA PRO A 353 -2.41 -7.43 -5.03
C PRO A 353 -1.28 -8.40 -5.38
N GLU A 354 -0.71 -8.32 -6.59
CA GLU A 354 0.24 -9.32 -7.08
C GLU A 354 1.67 -9.08 -6.57
N GLY A 355 2.32 -10.14 -6.13
CA GLY A 355 3.73 -10.10 -5.68
C GLY A 355 3.99 -9.37 -4.37
N ARG A 356 3.01 -8.66 -3.78
CA ARG A 356 3.13 -7.98 -2.48
C ARG A 356 2.65 -8.89 -1.35
N ARG A 357 3.52 -9.11 -0.36
CA ARG A 357 3.16 -9.92 0.82
C ARG A 357 3.83 -9.42 2.07
N MET A 358 3.15 -9.62 3.20
CA MET A 358 3.74 -9.51 4.53
C MET A 358 3.58 -10.86 5.25
N TRP A 359 4.51 -11.22 6.13
CA TRP A 359 4.39 -12.45 6.91
C TRP A 359 5.08 -12.36 8.25
N VAL A 360 4.66 -13.24 9.16
CA VAL A 360 5.29 -13.40 10.46
C VAL A 360 6.44 -14.40 10.34
N ASN A 361 7.64 -14.01 10.73
CA ASN A 361 8.75 -14.94 10.96
C ASN A 361 8.88 -15.17 12.47
N VAL A 362 8.96 -16.43 12.90
CA VAL A 362 9.16 -16.78 14.33
C VAL A 362 10.37 -17.66 14.47
N LYS A 363 11.35 -17.23 15.26
CA LYS A 363 12.52 -18.03 15.65
C LYS A 363 12.41 -18.42 17.12
N PHE A 364 12.31 -19.71 17.39
CA PHE A 364 12.34 -20.27 18.74
C PHE A 364 13.77 -20.64 19.11
N LEU A 365 14.27 -20.12 20.23
CA LEU A 365 15.62 -20.35 20.72
C LEU A 365 15.58 -21.09 22.06
N ASN A 366 16.56 -21.96 22.29
CA ASN A 366 16.74 -22.62 23.59
C ASN A 366 17.50 -21.73 24.58
N ALA A 367 17.74 -22.24 25.80
CA ALA A 367 18.44 -21.51 26.86
C ALA A 367 19.88 -21.09 26.51
N ALA A 368 20.51 -21.75 25.53
CA ALA A 368 21.84 -21.40 25.03
C ALA A 368 21.81 -20.41 23.85
N GLY A 369 20.62 -19.94 23.45
CA GLY A 369 20.43 -19.06 22.29
C GLY A 369 20.52 -19.76 20.94
N VAL A 370 20.44 -21.10 20.92
CA VAL A 370 20.49 -21.90 19.69
C VAL A 370 19.08 -22.04 19.11
N LEU A 371 18.96 -21.87 17.79
CA LEU A 371 17.71 -22.04 17.05
C LEU A 371 17.18 -23.48 17.19
N VAL A 372 15.99 -23.62 17.76
CA VAL A 372 15.24 -24.87 17.88
C VAL A 372 14.32 -25.07 16.69
N ALA A 373 13.59 -24.01 16.31
CA ALA A 373 12.71 -24.03 15.15
C ALA A 373 12.52 -22.63 14.59
N GLU A 374 12.23 -22.56 13.29
CA GLU A 374 11.82 -21.33 12.60
C GLU A 374 10.47 -21.58 11.91
N ARG A 375 9.63 -20.53 11.83
CA ARG A 375 8.39 -20.49 11.06
C ARG A 375 8.46 -19.30 10.11
N GLY A 376 7.99 -19.46 8.88
CA GLY A 376 8.06 -18.39 7.88
C GLY A 376 9.50 -18.05 7.48
N ALA A 377 10.37 -19.06 7.40
CA ALA A 377 11.76 -18.87 7.01
C ALA A 377 11.85 -18.35 5.57
N TYR A 378 12.75 -17.40 5.33
CA TYR A 378 13.00 -16.82 4.02
C TYR A 378 14.44 -17.05 3.59
N ASP A 379 14.63 -17.60 2.39
CA ASP A 379 15.95 -17.80 1.79
C ASP A 379 16.28 -16.62 0.86
N LEU A 380 17.20 -15.76 1.29
CA LEU A 380 17.67 -14.59 0.53
C LEU A 380 18.36 -14.97 -0.79
N SER A 381 18.94 -16.17 -0.89
CA SER A 381 19.66 -16.59 -2.09
C SER A 381 18.70 -16.99 -3.21
N SER A 382 17.67 -17.78 -2.88
CA SER A 382 16.65 -18.23 -3.82
C SER A 382 15.41 -17.33 -3.86
N ALA A 383 15.34 -16.32 -2.99
CA ALA A 383 14.19 -15.43 -2.79
C ALA A 383 12.88 -16.17 -2.51
N THR A 384 12.96 -17.27 -1.77
CA THR A 384 11.84 -18.19 -1.50
C THR A 384 11.38 -18.07 -0.05
N LEU A 385 10.07 -18.00 0.15
CA LEU A 385 9.43 -17.99 1.47
C LEU A 385 8.81 -19.37 1.75
N ILE A 386 9.06 -19.93 2.93
CA ILE A 386 8.26 -21.04 3.45
C ILE A 386 6.93 -20.48 3.96
N THR A 387 5.83 -20.89 3.34
CA THR A 387 4.49 -20.33 3.63
C THR A 387 3.62 -21.22 4.50
N ASP A 388 3.84 -22.53 4.48
CA ASP A 388 2.89 -23.52 5.00
C ASP A 388 2.83 -23.57 6.53
N ASP A 389 3.84 -23.00 7.20
CA ASP A 389 3.98 -23.00 8.65
C ASP A 389 3.82 -21.60 9.27
N THR A 390 3.40 -20.60 8.48
CA THR A 390 3.25 -19.22 8.94
C THR A 390 2.03 -18.49 8.39
N LYS A 391 1.74 -17.32 8.96
CA LYS A 391 0.75 -16.38 8.45
C LYS A 391 1.37 -15.49 7.38
N VAL A 392 0.85 -15.61 6.16
CA VAL A 392 1.11 -14.69 5.05
C VAL A 392 -0.14 -13.85 4.79
N TYR A 393 0.00 -12.53 4.84
CA TYR A 393 -1.02 -11.54 4.54
C TYR A 393 -0.85 -11.08 3.09
N GLU A 394 -1.84 -11.39 2.26
CA GLU A 394 -1.82 -11.16 0.82
C GLU A 394 -3.25 -11.15 0.27
N ALA A 395 -3.40 -10.62 -0.95
CA ALA A 395 -4.59 -10.84 -1.76
C ALA A 395 -4.21 -11.70 -2.97
N ARG A 396 -5.07 -12.65 -3.33
CA ARG A 396 -4.91 -13.48 -4.51
C ARG A 396 -6.12 -13.36 -5.40
N HIS A 397 -5.88 -12.84 -6.59
CA HIS A 397 -6.88 -12.68 -7.62
C HIS A 397 -6.64 -13.69 -8.74
N GLY A 398 -7.56 -13.74 -9.68
CA GLY A 398 -7.38 -14.52 -10.90
C GLY A 398 -8.68 -14.61 -11.68
N SER A 399 -8.73 -15.60 -12.56
CA SER A 399 -9.76 -15.70 -13.59
C SER A 399 -10.75 -16.81 -13.28
N SER A 400 -12.04 -16.51 -13.40
CA SER A 400 -13.10 -17.52 -13.37
C SER A 400 -12.94 -18.50 -14.56
N PRO A 401 -13.55 -19.70 -14.50
CA PRO A 401 -13.49 -20.66 -15.58
C PRO A 401 -13.88 -20.10 -16.95
N GLU A 402 -14.87 -19.20 -16.99
CA GLU A 402 -15.37 -18.59 -18.21
C GLU A 402 -14.34 -17.63 -18.83
N VAL A 403 -13.74 -16.76 -18.02
CA VAL A 403 -12.71 -15.81 -18.47
C VAL A 403 -11.45 -16.55 -18.89
N ALA A 404 -11.03 -17.54 -18.10
CA ALA A 404 -9.88 -18.37 -18.40
C ALA A 404 -10.05 -19.14 -19.73
N ALA A 405 -11.23 -19.70 -19.97
CA ALA A 405 -11.56 -20.35 -21.23
C ALA A 405 -11.55 -19.37 -22.42
N ALA A 406 -12.04 -18.14 -22.24
CA ALA A 406 -12.02 -17.11 -23.27
C ALA A 406 -10.60 -16.63 -23.62
N ALA A 407 -9.72 -16.55 -22.62
CA ALA A 407 -8.32 -16.12 -22.79
C ALA A 407 -7.35 -17.27 -23.13
N GLY A 408 -7.78 -18.54 -23.01
CA GLY A 408 -6.93 -19.69 -23.26
C GLY A 408 -5.88 -19.95 -22.17
N ILE A 409 -6.18 -19.56 -20.93
CA ILE A 409 -5.31 -19.78 -19.75
C ILE A 409 -5.97 -20.74 -18.75
N PRO A 410 -5.21 -21.30 -17.78
CA PRO A 410 -5.81 -22.03 -16.67
C PRO A 410 -6.69 -21.14 -15.79
N ALA A 411 -7.82 -21.67 -15.33
CA ALA A 411 -8.68 -21.00 -14.36
C ALA A 411 -8.09 -21.06 -12.94
N GLY A 412 -8.44 -20.08 -12.10
CA GLY A 412 -7.98 -20.00 -10.72
C GLY A 412 -7.07 -18.80 -10.45
N GLU A 413 -6.29 -18.89 -9.37
CA GLU A 413 -5.30 -17.89 -8.97
C GLU A 413 -4.24 -17.71 -10.06
N ASN A 414 -3.99 -16.46 -10.47
CA ASN A 414 -2.95 -16.13 -11.44
C ASN A 414 -2.53 -14.64 -11.28
N PHE A 415 -1.53 -14.22 -12.06
CA PHE A 415 -1.02 -12.84 -12.09
C PHE A 415 -1.42 -12.08 -13.37
N HIS A 416 -2.46 -12.54 -14.08
CA HIS A 416 -2.99 -11.85 -15.24
C HIS A 416 -3.99 -10.78 -14.80
N LEU A 417 -3.48 -9.66 -14.31
CA LEU A 417 -4.24 -8.54 -13.75
C LEU A 417 -5.46 -8.15 -14.61
N THR A 418 -5.27 -8.02 -15.93
CA THR A 418 -6.32 -7.59 -16.87
C THR A 418 -7.42 -8.64 -17.02
N LEU A 419 -7.12 -9.92 -16.77
CA LEU A 419 -8.04 -11.05 -16.84
C LEU A 419 -8.62 -11.44 -15.47
N ALA A 420 -8.23 -10.75 -14.40
CA ALA A 420 -8.72 -11.03 -13.06
C ALA A 420 -10.15 -10.50 -12.88
N ASN A 421 -11.09 -11.41 -12.56
CA ASN A 421 -12.48 -11.10 -12.21
C ASN A 421 -12.94 -11.76 -10.90
N THR A 422 -12.04 -12.50 -10.23
CA THR A 422 -12.34 -13.23 -9.00
C THR A 422 -11.28 -12.95 -7.94
N LYS A 423 -11.71 -12.72 -6.70
CA LYS A 423 -10.84 -12.72 -5.51
C LYS A 423 -10.94 -14.10 -4.87
N PHE A 424 -9.83 -14.84 -4.77
CA PHE A 424 -9.78 -16.15 -4.14
C PHE A 424 -9.39 -16.06 -2.65
N LYS A 425 -8.57 -15.07 -2.31
CA LYS A 425 -8.10 -14.80 -0.96
C LYS A 425 -7.89 -13.30 -0.78
N ASP A 426 -8.25 -12.77 0.38
CA ASP A 426 -7.79 -11.48 0.88
C ASP A 426 -7.88 -11.50 2.41
N ASN A 427 -6.74 -11.75 3.05
CA ASN A 427 -6.62 -11.76 4.50
C ASN A 427 -5.81 -10.57 5.03
N ARG A 428 -5.67 -9.51 4.23
CA ARG A 428 -4.93 -8.29 4.63
C ARG A 428 -5.71 -7.57 5.72
N ILE A 429 -5.00 -7.04 6.71
CA ILE A 429 -5.60 -6.55 7.96
C ILE A 429 -6.36 -5.24 7.69
N PRO A 430 -7.68 -5.14 7.97
CA PRO A 430 -8.45 -3.91 7.76
C PRO A 430 -7.98 -2.72 8.62
N PRO A 431 -8.34 -1.48 8.26
CA PRO A 431 -8.01 -0.30 9.04
C PRO A 431 -8.94 -0.11 10.25
N ARG A 432 -8.52 0.75 11.18
CA ARG A 432 -9.32 1.14 12.34
C ARG A 432 -10.69 1.66 11.91
N GLY A 433 -11.74 1.19 12.59
CA GLY A 433 -13.12 1.64 12.36
C GLY A 433 -13.82 1.03 11.16
N PHE A 434 -13.19 0.09 10.44
CA PHE A 434 -13.88 -0.61 9.36
C PHE A 434 -15.10 -1.40 9.87
N THR A 435 -16.07 -1.59 8.99
CA THR A 435 -17.18 -2.53 9.19
C THR A 435 -17.29 -3.46 8.00
N ASN A 436 -17.70 -4.70 8.24
CA ASN A 436 -17.91 -5.70 7.18
C ASN A 436 -18.94 -5.22 6.15
N ALA A 437 -20.00 -4.54 6.60
CA ALA A 437 -21.04 -4.03 5.70
C ALA A 437 -20.51 -2.96 4.73
N ALA A 438 -19.77 -1.97 5.24
CA ALA A 438 -19.20 -0.91 4.41
C ALA A 438 -18.13 -1.45 3.44
N PHE A 439 -17.26 -2.33 3.94
CA PHE A 439 -16.25 -2.98 3.09
C PHE A 439 -16.87 -3.87 2.01
N ALA A 440 -17.94 -4.61 2.31
CA ALA A 440 -18.65 -5.40 1.30
C ALA A 440 -19.31 -4.52 0.22
N ALA A 441 -19.86 -3.36 0.63
CA ALA A 441 -20.48 -2.42 -0.30
C ALA A 441 -19.50 -1.86 -1.34
N ASP A 442 -18.27 -1.55 -0.93
CA ASP A 442 -17.23 -0.99 -1.80
C ASP A 442 -16.28 -2.07 -2.41
N GLY A 443 -16.51 -3.36 -2.14
CA GLY A 443 -15.70 -4.46 -2.70
C GLY A 443 -14.32 -4.65 -2.03
N CYS A 444 -14.19 -4.14 -0.80
CA CYS A 444 -13.00 -4.20 0.04
C CYS A 444 -13.03 -5.37 1.04
N GLY A 445 -14.10 -6.18 1.08
CA GLY A 445 -14.27 -7.25 2.07
C GLY A 445 -13.11 -8.25 2.12
N PRO A 446 -12.77 -8.80 3.31
CA PRO A 446 -11.91 -9.99 3.39
C PRO A 446 -12.51 -11.16 2.62
N VAL A 447 -11.66 -12.03 2.07
CA VAL A 447 -12.07 -13.22 1.31
C VAL A 447 -11.29 -14.42 1.81
N ASN A 448 -12.00 -15.52 2.10
CA ASN A 448 -11.44 -16.70 2.75
C ASN A 448 -10.73 -16.39 4.08
N TYR A 449 -11.21 -15.34 4.76
CA TYR A 449 -10.78 -14.88 6.07
C TYR A 449 -11.88 -14.01 6.68
N THR A 450 -11.88 -13.84 8.01
CA THR A 450 -12.90 -13.05 8.69
C THR A 450 -12.30 -12.18 9.78
N TYR A 451 -12.78 -10.95 9.87
CA TYR A 451 -12.49 -10.01 10.95
C TYR A 451 -13.81 -9.52 11.55
N ALA A 452 -13.86 -9.33 12.87
CA ALA A 452 -14.98 -8.65 13.50
C ALA A 452 -14.98 -7.16 13.13
N ASP A 453 -16.14 -6.50 13.17
CA ASP A 453 -16.21 -5.04 12.96
C ASP A 453 -15.28 -4.32 13.95
N GLY A 454 -14.49 -3.36 13.43
CA GLY A 454 -13.49 -2.63 14.21
C GLY A 454 -12.23 -3.43 14.57
N GLN A 455 -12.09 -4.69 14.15
CA GLN A 455 -10.86 -5.47 14.34
C GLN A 455 -9.77 -5.07 13.32
N TYR A 456 -8.94 -4.10 13.67
CA TYR A 456 -7.79 -3.63 12.87
C TYR A 456 -6.48 -4.33 13.24
N TRP A 457 -6.56 -5.56 13.73
CA TRP A 457 -5.42 -6.41 14.08
C TRP A 457 -5.71 -7.86 13.75
N ASP A 458 -4.67 -8.67 13.62
CA ASP A 458 -4.77 -10.11 13.46
C ASP A 458 -3.94 -10.83 14.54
N ASP A 459 -4.50 -11.93 15.06
CA ASP A 459 -3.83 -12.80 16.03
C ASP A 459 -3.51 -14.14 15.37
N THR A 460 -2.23 -14.52 15.37
CA THR A 460 -1.78 -15.84 14.90
C THR A 460 -1.14 -16.60 16.06
N LEU A 461 -1.55 -17.86 16.25
CA LEU A 461 -0.99 -18.76 17.24
C LEU A 461 0.05 -19.68 16.63
N PHE A 462 1.24 -19.76 17.24
CA PHE A 462 2.31 -20.68 16.88
C PHE A 462 2.56 -21.65 18.03
N ALA A 463 2.63 -22.95 17.75
CA ALA A 463 3.01 -23.93 18.76
C ALA A 463 4.47 -23.69 19.20
N ILE A 464 4.70 -23.64 20.52
CA ILE A 464 6.02 -23.52 21.11
C ILE A 464 6.71 -24.90 21.05
N PRO A 465 7.86 -25.03 20.39
CA PRO A 465 8.62 -26.29 20.40
C PRO A 465 9.12 -26.64 21.80
N ALA A 466 9.32 -27.93 22.07
CA ALA A 466 10.05 -28.38 23.26
C ALA A 466 11.44 -27.72 23.32
N GLU A 467 11.94 -27.46 24.52
CA GLU A 467 13.23 -26.82 24.79
C GLU A 467 13.35 -25.33 24.41
N ALA A 468 12.34 -24.75 23.76
CA ALA A 468 12.32 -23.32 23.48
C ALA A 468 12.09 -22.50 24.76
N THR A 469 13.00 -21.58 25.05
CA THR A 469 12.91 -20.65 26.20
C THR A 469 12.73 -19.21 25.75
N GLN A 470 12.83 -18.95 24.45
CA GLN A 470 12.62 -17.63 23.87
C GLN A 470 12.01 -17.74 22.47
N ALA A 471 11.14 -16.79 22.13
CA ALA A 471 10.70 -16.53 20.77
C ALA A 471 11.17 -15.15 20.34
N VAL A 472 11.75 -15.04 19.14
CA VAL A 472 12.02 -13.78 18.44
C VAL A 472 11.14 -13.75 17.21
N VAL A 473 10.32 -12.70 17.09
CA VAL A 473 9.30 -12.58 16.05
C VAL A 473 9.58 -11.31 15.25
N THR A 474 9.57 -11.44 13.92
CA THR A 474 9.69 -10.31 13.00
C THR A 474 8.53 -10.32 12.02
N LEU A 475 7.84 -9.19 11.89
CA LEU A 475 6.91 -8.95 10.80
C LEU A 475 7.71 -8.47 9.58
N ASN A 476 7.68 -9.23 8.50
CA ASN A 476 8.42 -8.91 7.28
C ASN A 476 7.48 -8.43 6.17
N TYR A 477 7.96 -7.53 5.33
CA TYR A 477 7.31 -7.10 4.08
C TYR A 477 8.20 -7.37 2.87
N GLN A 478 7.60 -7.81 1.76
CA GLN A 478 8.27 -7.94 0.46
C GLN A 478 7.48 -7.19 -0.62
N THR A 479 8.18 -6.29 -1.35
CA THR A 479 7.61 -5.50 -2.45
C THR A 479 7.25 -6.37 -3.66
N SER A 480 8.17 -7.24 -4.08
CA SER A 480 8.01 -8.08 -5.27
C SER A 480 8.48 -9.49 -4.96
N SER A 481 7.55 -10.43 -4.97
CA SER A 481 7.83 -11.85 -4.78
C SER A 481 8.54 -12.43 -6.00
N ARG A 482 9.27 -13.53 -5.79
CA ARG A 482 9.96 -14.24 -6.88
C ARG A 482 8.97 -14.75 -7.92
N GLU A 483 7.87 -15.31 -7.47
CA GLU A 483 6.84 -15.93 -8.30
C GLU A 483 6.25 -14.90 -9.28
N TYR A 484 6.03 -13.67 -8.82
CA TYR A 484 5.55 -12.59 -9.67
C TYR A 484 6.62 -12.13 -10.68
N MET A 485 7.87 -11.98 -10.25
CA MET A 485 8.95 -11.57 -11.16
C MET A 485 9.26 -12.65 -12.22
N GLU A 486 9.19 -13.93 -11.87
CA GLU A 486 9.33 -15.04 -12.83
C GLU A 486 8.14 -15.07 -13.79
N PHE A 487 6.91 -14.84 -13.30
CA PHE A 487 5.74 -14.70 -14.17
C PHE A 487 5.91 -13.58 -15.20
N LEU A 488 6.31 -12.38 -14.77
CA LEU A 488 6.51 -11.25 -15.69
C LEU A 488 7.58 -11.56 -16.76
N ARG A 489 8.64 -12.28 -16.39
CA ARG A 489 9.69 -12.73 -17.32
C ARG A 489 9.17 -13.77 -18.30
N ASP A 490 8.53 -14.81 -17.80
CA ASP A 490 8.19 -16.01 -18.58
C ASP A 490 6.94 -15.82 -19.45
N THR A 491 5.99 -15.00 -18.99
CA THR A 491 4.74 -14.71 -19.71
C THR A 491 4.95 -13.65 -20.78
N ASN A 492 5.88 -12.70 -20.60
CA ASN A 492 6.18 -11.72 -21.63
C ASN A 492 6.92 -12.38 -22.80
N THR A 493 6.26 -12.41 -23.95
CA THR A 493 6.78 -12.99 -25.20
C THR A 493 6.79 -11.99 -26.35
N THR A 494 6.38 -10.74 -26.10
CA THR A 494 6.24 -9.70 -27.12
C THR A 494 7.42 -8.74 -27.16
N ASP A 495 8.11 -8.55 -26.03
CA ASP A 495 9.32 -7.74 -25.95
C ASP A 495 10.26 -8.25 -24.83
N THR A 496 11.26 -7.44 -24.46
CA THR A 496 12.27 -7.81 -23.46
C THR A 496 12.01 -7.22 -22.07
N THR A 497 10.92 -6.46 -21.86
CA THR A 497 10.69 -5.73 -20.60
C THR A 497 10.55 -6.67 -19.40
N GLY A 498 9.96 -7.85 -19.58
CA GLY A 498 9.88 -8.90 -18.55
C GLY A 498 11.25 -9.39 -18.10
N GLN A 499 12.14 -9.68 -19.06
CA GLN A 499 13.53 -10.06 -18.76
C GLN A 499 14.30 -8.93 -18.09
N THR A 500 14.17 -7.70 -18.59
CA THR A 500 14.79 -6.51 -17.99
C THR A 500 14.37 -6.32 -16.53
N ALA A 501 13.07 -6.44 -16.22
CA ALA A 501 12.58 -6.31 -14.86
C ALA A 501 13.14 -7.41 -13.93
N PHE A 502 13.23 -8.66 -14.42
CA PHE A 502 13.81 -9.78 -13.67
C PHE A 502 15.31 -9.60 -13.40
N ASP A 503 16.07 -9.11 -14.38
CA ASP A 503 17.51 -8.87 -14.25
C ASP A 503 17.79 -7.75 -13.24
N LEU A 504 17.02 -6.66 -13.29
CA LEU A 504 17.11 -5.56 -12.33
C LEU A 504 16.71 -6.01 -10.93
N TRP A 505 15.61 -6.75 -10.79
CA TRP A 505 15.23 -7.34 -9.50
C TRP A 505 16.34 -8.21 -8.93
N THR A 506 16.99 -9.05 -9.76
CA THR A 506 18.13 -9.87 -9.34
C THR A 506 19.31 -9.01 -8.91
N MET A 507 19.64 -7.96 -9.67
CA MET A 507 20.74 -7.03 -9.39
C MET A 507 20.55 -6.27 -8.08
N PHE A 508 19.33 -5.82 -7.79
CA PHE A 508 18.99 -5.03 -6.60
C PHE A 508 18.49 -5.88 -5.43
N GLY A 509 19.03 -7.10 -5.29
CA GLY A 509 18.85 -7.91 -4.09
C GLY A 509 17.51 -8.62 -3.98
N LYS A 510 16.84 -8.87 -5.12
CA LYS A 510 15.63 -9.69 -5.24
C LYS A 510 14.47 -9.23 -4.35
N SER A 511 14.32 -7.92 -4.21
CA SER A 511 13.35 -7.31 -3.30
C SER A 511 13.46 -7.95 -1.90
N ALA A 512 14.66 -7.97 -1.33
CA ALA A 512 14.89 -8.55 -0.01
C ALA A 512 13.86 -8.03 1.02
N PRO A 513 13.39 -8.90 1.95
CA PRO A 513 12.36 -8.51 2.90
C PRO A 513 12.82 -7.39 3.83
N VAL A 514 11.90 -6.51 4.20
CA VAL A 514 12.11 -5.44 5.18
C VAL A 514 11.43 -5.81 6.48
N ASP A 515 12.12 -5.57 7.59
CA ASP A 515 11.57 -5.68 8.94
C ASP A 515 10.63 -4.49 9.23
N MET A 516 9.34 -4.79 9.34
CA MET A 516 8.33 -3.81 9.77
C MET A 516 8.35 -3.66 11.29
N ASP A 517 8.41 -4.78 12.02
CA ASP A 517 8.45 -4.77 13.48
C ASP A 517 9.17 -6.03 13.97
N THR A 518 9.80 -5.96 15.14
CA THR A 518 10.46 -7.09 15.79
C THR A 518 10.26 -7.04 17.30
N ALA A 519 9.83 -8.17 17.86
CA ALA A 519 9.65 -8.34 19.29
C ALA A 519 10.25 -9.67 19.75
N ALA A 520 10.60 -9.76 21.03
CA ALA A 520 11.05 -11.00 21.64
C ALA A 520 10.27 -11.28 22.92
N LEU A 521 9.99 -12.55 23.19
CA LEU A 521 9.30 -13.00 24.40
C LEU A 521 10.11 -14.14 25.03
N THR A 522 10.43 -13.99 26.31
CA THR A 522 10.92 -15.11 27.13
C THR A 522 9.76 -16.06 27.37
N LEU A 523 9.94 -17.32 27.01
CA LEU A 523 8.91 -18.34 27.13
C LEU A 523 9.03 -19.01 28.50
N VAL A 524 7.90 -19.18 29.16
CA VAL A 524 7.79 -19.95 30.38
C VAL A 524 7.52 -21.40 29.97
N PRO A 525 8.27 -22.39 30.49
CA PRO A 525 7.97 -23.80 30.24
C PRO A 525 6.50 -24.09 30.59
N ALA A 526 5.80 -24.80 29.70
CA ALA A 526 4.43 -25.26 30.00
C ALA A 526 4.48 -26.10 31.27
N ASN A 527 3.70 -25.72 32.28
CA ASN A 527 3.61 -26.48 33.51
C ASN A 527 2.76 -27.72 33.24
N PRO A 528 3.28 -28.96 33.35
CA PRO A 528 2.49 -30.16 33.09
C PRO A 528 1.23 -30.24 33.98
N ALA A 529 1.26 -29.60 35.15
CA ALA A 529 0.15 -29.53 36.07
C ALA A 529 -0.96 -28.52 35.69
N ASP A 530 -0.70 -27.62 34.73
CA ASP A 530 -1.69 -26.69 34.17
C ASP A 530 -2.45 -27.42 33.06
N LEU A 531 -3.47 -28.17 33.48
CA LEU A 531 -4.22 -29.11 32.65
C LEU A 531 -5.24 -28.42 31.74
N ASN A 532 -5.68 -27.21 32.08
CA ASN A 532 -6.55 -26.41 31.22
C ASN A 532 -5.78 -25.41 30.33
N GLY A 533 -4.48 -25.18 30.61
CA GLY A 533 -3.59 -24.32 29.84
C GLY A 533 -3.82 -22.82 30.07
N ASP A 534 -4.44 -22.42 31.18
CA ASP A 534 -4.76 -21.03 31.51
C ASP A 534 -3.57 -20.26 32.14
N GLY A 535 -2.47 -20.95 32.43
CA GLY A 535 -1.25 -20.39 33.00
C GLY A 535 -1.18 -20.43 34.53
N SER A 536 -2.20 -20.96 35.22
CA SER A 536 -2.28 -21.05 36.68
C SER A 536 -2.76 -22.43 37.13
N VAL A 537 -1.96 -23.15 37.93
CA VAL A 537 -2.37 -24.46 38.45
C VAL A 537 -3.32 -24.27 39.63
N ASN A 538 -4.60 -24.51 39.42
CA ASN A 538 -5.65 -24.19 40.37
C ASN A 538 -6.76 -25.25 40.44
N GLY A 539 -7.89 -24.89 41.05
CA GLY A 539 -9.04 -25.78 41.23
C GLY A 539 -9.64 -26.31 39.93
N ALA A 540 -9.50 -25.58 38.81
CA ALA A 540 -9.93 -26.03 37.50
C ALA A 540 -9.10 -27.23 37.03
N ASP A 541 -7.78 -27.17 37.17
CA ASP A 541 -6.86 -28.27 36.82
C ASP A 541 -7.09 -29.49 37.70
N LEU A 542 -7.27 -29.27 39.00
CA LEU A 542 -7.63 -30.34 39.92
C LEU A 542 -8.93 -31.04 39.49
N GLY A 543 -9.93 -30.27 39.03
CA GLY A 543 -11.16 -30.81 38.49
C GLY A 543 -10.95 -31.71 37.27
N ILE A 544 -10.06 -31.30 36.36
CA ILE A 544 -9.66 -32.11 35.19
C ILE A 544 -8.94 -33.39 35.62
N MET A 545 -7.96 -33.27 36.52
CA MET A 545 -7.21 -34.41 37.05
C MET A 545 -8.11 -35.46 37.71
N LEU A 546 -9.04 -35.02 38.56
CA LEU A 546 -9.99 -35.93 39.21
C LEU A 546 -10.95 -36.60 38.22
N GLY A 547 -11.27 -35.92 37.10
CA GLY A 547 -12.03 -36.50 36.01
C GLY A 547 -11.30 -37.62 35.25
N GLY A 548 -9.96 -37.60 35.24
CA GLY A 548 -9.08 -38.59 34.60
C GLY A 548 -8.58 -39.69 35.54
N TRP A 549 -9.01 -39.72 36.81
CA TRP A 549 -8.42 -40.60 37.82
C TRP A 549 -8.45 -42.08 37.45
N GLY A 550 -7.30 -42.74 37.58
CA GLY A 550 -7.10 -44.15 37.24
C GLY A 550 -7.11 -44.47 35.74
N GLN A 551 -7.04 -43.46 34.87
CA GLN A 551 -6.90 -43.63 33.42
C GLN A 551 -5.51 -43.17 32.96
N PRO A 552 -4.95 -43.75 31.89
CA PRO A 552 -3.84 -43.14 31.16
C PRO A 552 -4.33 -41.88 30.44
N GLY A 553 -3.48 -40.88 30.26
CA GLY A 553 -3.83 -39.71 29.45
C GLY A 553 -3.17 -38.41 29.90
N PRO A 554 -3.75 -37.25 29.53
CA PRO A 554 -3.18 -35.94 29.82
C PRO A 554 -3.04 -35.60 31.31
N THR A 555 -3.76 -36.33 32.18
CA THR A 555 -3.74 -36.16 33.64
C THR A 555 -2.70 -37.03 34.34
N ASP A 556 -2.08 -37.98 33.63
CA ASP A 556 -0.92 -38.77 34.08
C ASP A 556 0.35 -37.95 33.79
N LEU A 557 0.74 -37.17 34.80
CA LEU A 557 1.81 -36.18 34.75
C LEU A 557 3.20 -36.81 34.86
N ASN A 558 3.30 -37.97 35.50
CA ASN A 558 4.55 -38.71 35.64
C ASN A 558 4.80 -39.72 34.50
N HIS A 559 3.78 -39.97 33.67
CA HIS A 559 3.76 -40.87 32.51
C HIS A 559 4.00 -42.34 32.85
N ASP A 560 3.52 -42.81 34.01
CA ASP A 560 3.60 -44.22 34.43
C ASP A 560 2.45 -45.09 33.92
N GLY A 561 1.45 -44.48 33.26
CA GLY A 561 0.32 -45.15 32.65
C GLY A 561 -0.97 -45.09 33.48
N THR A 562 -0.99 -44.42 34.64
CA THR A 562 -2.22 -44.20 35.42
C THR A 562 -2.22 -42.83 36.10
N THR A 563 -3.33 -42.09 36.03
CA THR A 563 -3.48 -40.88 36.88
C THR A 563 -3.79 -41.27 38.32
N ASP A 564 -2.88 -41.02 39.25
CA ASP A 564 -3.06 -41.33 40.67
C ASP A 564 -2.40 -40.34 41.66
N GLY A 565 -2.11 -40.79 42.88
CA GLY A 565 -1.62 -39.95 43.98
C GLY A 565 -0.32 -39.20 43.66
N PRO A 566 0.71 -39.86 43.11
CA PRO A 566 1.86 -39.22 42.49
C PRO A 566 1.56 -38.02 41.58
N ASP A 567 0.63 -38.15 40.62
CA ASP A 567 0.28 -37.04 39.72
C ASP A 567 -0.39 -35.90 40.46
N LEU A 568 -1.30 -36.22 41.38
CA LEU A 568 -1.89 -35.22 42.27
C LEU A 568 -0.83 -34.49 43.09
N GLY A 569 0.21 -35.19 43.54
CA GLY A 569 1.37 -34.60 44.20
C GLY A 569 2.11 -33.62 43.30
N MET A 570 2.31 -33.94 42.02
CA MET A 570 2.93 -33.05 41.03
C MET A 570 2.07 -31.82 40.74
N LEU A 571 0.75 -31.99 40.66
CA LEU A 571 -0.20 -30.90 40.48
C LEU A 571 -0.21 -29.96 41.68
N LEU A 572 -0.38 -30.48 42.89
CA LEU A 572 -0.37 -29.69 44.12
C LEU A 572 0.99 -29.04 44.40
N GLY A 573 2.10 -29.70 44.03
CA GLY A 573 3.44 -29.14 44.13
C GLY A 573 3.66 -27.93 43.19
N SER A 574 2.82 -27.81 42.19
CA SER A 574 2.81 -26.74 41.20
C SER A 574 1.72 -25.69 41.44
N TRP A 575 0.94 -25.82 42.52
CA TRP A 575 -0.24 -25.00 42.81
C TRP A 575 0.12 -23.53 43.04
N GLY A 576 -0.58 -22.62 42.35
CA GLY A 576 -0.35 -21.18 42.45
C GLY A 576 -0.66 -20.41 41.19
#